data_AF-A0A2V6F2K8-F1
#
_entry.id   AF-A0A2V6F2K8-F1
#
_cell.length_a   1.000
_cell.length_b   1.000
_cell.length_c   1.000
_cell.angle_alpha   90.00
_cell.angle_beta   90.00
_cell.angle_gamma   90.00
#
_symmetry.space_group_name_H-M   'P 1'
#
loop_
_entity.id
_entity.type
_entity.pdbx_description
1 polymer ?
#
loop_
_entity_poly.entity_id
_entity_poly.type
_entity_poly.pdbx_seq_one_letter_code
_entity_poly.pdbx_strand_id
1 'polypeptide(L)'
;MPLPALSANEINAGLGRRACQQTLFRWFEQSCGMNEAAVRSKIYFAAVCRCFPGKSPGGTDRVPAPDEIRNCSSWMNEEIKILKPRLIIPVGRLAIAQFIECEKLDKVIGRKFRARRGKEIFDLIPLPHPS
;
A
#
# COMPACT_ATOMS: atom_id res chain seq x y z
N MET A 1 21.90 -2.52 23.48
CA MET A 1 21.74 -1.20 22.82
C MET A 1 20.34 -1.14 22.22
N PRO A 2 19.42 -0.34 22.79
CA PRO A 2 18.10 -0.19 22.21
C PRO A 2 18.21 0.61 20.90
N LEU A 3 17.70 0.06 19.82
CA LEU A 3 17.52 0.80 18.56
C LEU A 3 16.61 2.00 18.85
N PRO A 4 16.91 3.20 18.32
CA PRO A 4 15.99 4.33 18.43
C PRO A 4 14.67 3.93 17.78
N ALA A 5 13.58 4.11 18.51
CA ALA A 5 12.23 3.93 18.00
C ALA A 5 11.97 5.01 16.95
N LEU A 6 12.31 4.71 15.69
CA LEU A 6 11.72 5.40 14.55
C LEU A 6 10.21 5.14 14.66
N SER A 7 9.47 6.18 15.03
CA SER A 7 8.02 6.08 15.09
C SER A 7 7.52 5.66 13.70
N ALA A 8 6.46 4.85 13.63
CA ALA A 8 5.84 4.43 12.38
C ALA A 8 5.46 5.61 11.45
N ASN A 9 5.50 6.85 11.95
CA ASN A 9 5.26 8.08 11.19
C ASN A 9 6.37 8.46 10.21
N GLU A 10 7.64 8.09 10.44
CA GLU A 10 8.74 8.50 9.54
C GLU A 10 8.86 7.62 8.29
N ILE A 11 8.42 6.35 8.38
CA ILE A 11 8.33 5.43 7.22
C ILE A 11 7.24 5.90 6.23
N ASN A 12 6.26 6.67 6.69
CA ASN A 12 5.09 7.11 5.91
C ASN A 12 5.30 8.40 5.09
N ALA A 13 6.45 9.06 5.21
CA ALA A 13 6.72 10.31 4.48
C ALA A 13 6.97 10.12 2.96
N GLY A 14 7.07 8.86 2.50
CA GLY A 14 7.38 8.52 1.10
C GLY A 14 6.20 8.13 0.21
N LEU A 15 4.95 8.12 0.70
CA LEU A 15 3.81 7.94 -0.21
C LEU A 15 3.64 9.22 -1.06
N GLY A 16 3.32 9.07 -2.35
CA GLY A 16 3.32 10.14 -3.35
C GLY A 16 2.44 11.38 -3.03
N ARG A 17 2.36 12.29 -4.02
CA ARG A 17 1.71 13.63 -3.93
C ARG A 17 0.58 13.73 -2.90
N ARG A 18 0.63 14.76 -2.04
CA ARG A 18 -0.34 15.03 -0.95
C ARG A 18 -1.82 14.81 -1.33
N ALA A 19 -2.20 15.13 -2.57
CA ALA A 19 -3.57 14.99 -3.09
C ALA A 19 -4.09 13.53 -3.13
N CYS A 20 -3.23 12.57 -3.50
CA CYS A 20 -3.61 11.15 -3.56
C CYS A 20 -3.93 10.63 -2.14
N GLN A 21 -3.12 11.03 -1.16
CA GLN A 21 -3.31 10.65 0.24
C GLN A 21 -4.60 11.27 0.83
N GLN A 22 -4.86 12.56 0.55
CA GLN A 22 -6.07 13.25 1.00
C GLN A 22 -7.35 12.59 0.46
N THR A 23 -7.34 12.15 -0.80
CA THR A 23 -8.48 11.45 -1.40
C THR A 23 -8.78 10.14 -0.67
N LEU A 24 -7.73 9.38 -0.32
CA LEU A 24 -7.90 8.14 0.44
C LEU A 24 -8.48 8.38 1.83
N PHE A 25 -8.01 9.39 2.56
CA PHE A 25 -8.58 9.74 3.86
C PHE A 25 -10.05 10.16 3.74
N ARG A 26 -10.40 10.93 2.71
CA ARG A 26 -11.80 11.29 2.43
C ARG A 26 -12.68 10.05 2.21
N TRP A 27 -12.20 9.04 1.49
CA TRP A 27 -12.96 7.80 1.31
C TRP A 27 -13.21 7.06 2.63
N PHE A 28 -12.21 6.99 3.51
CA PHE A 28 -12.36 6.40 4.84
C PHE A 28 -13.31 7.20 5.74
N GLU A 29 -13.26 8.51 5.67
CA GLU A 29 -14.18 9.38 6.38
C GLU A 29 -15.62 9.17 5.90
N GLN A 30 -15.84 9.18 4.58
CA GLN A 30 -17.18 9.04 4.00
C GLN A 30 -17.79 7.64 4.18
N SER A 31 -16.96 6.59 4.11
CA SER A 31 -17.45 5.20 4.14
C SER A 31 -17.51 4.63 5.55
N CYS A 32 -16.59 5.04 6.43
CA CYS A 32 -16.41 4.44 7.75
C CYS A 32 -16.47 5.46 8.90
N GLY A 33 -16.67 6.75 8.63
CA GLY A 33 -16.63 7.81 9.65
C GLY A 33 -15.25 8.00 10.28
N MET A 34 -14.17 7.53 9.63
CA MET A 34 -12.81 7.60 10.16
C MET A 34 -12.10 8.85 9.64
N ASN A 35 -11.89 9.83 10.53
CA ASN A 35 -11.04 10.99 10.21
C ASN A 35 -9.56 10.59 10.06
N GLU A 36 -8.72 11.51 9.57
CA GLU A 36 -7.30 11.23 9.30
C GLU A 36 -6.54 10.71 10.53
N ALA A 37 -6.80 11.26 11.72
CA ALA A 37 -6.15 10.82 12.95
C ALA A 37 -6.55 9.37 13.33
N ALA A 38 -7.83 9.03 13.18
CA ALA A 38 -8.33 7.67 13.39
C ALA A 38 -7.75 6.69 12.37
N VAL A 39 -7.59 7.12 11.12
CA VAL A 39 -6.96 6.30 10.07
C VAL A 39 -5.48 6.08 10.40
N ARG A 40 -4.71 7.12 10.69
CA ARG A 40 -3.28 7.01 11.00
C ARG A 40 -2.98 6.19 12.25
N SER A 41 -3.89 6.16 13.22
CA SER A 41 -3.73 5.36 14.44
C SER A 41 -4.11 3.89 14.27
N LYS A 42 -4.92 3.54 13.27
CA LYS A 42 -5.47 2.18 13.09
C LYS A 42 -4.98 1.46 11.84
N ILE A 43 -4.50 2.19 10.83
CA ILE A 43 -4.08 1.66 9.54
C ILE A 43 -2.57 1.87 9.39
N TYR A 44 -1.87 0.77 9.13
CA TYR A 44 -0.47 0.80 8.72
C TYR A 44 -0.38 1.00 7.21
N PHE A 45 0.33 2.04 6.78
CA PHE A 45 0.57 2.31 5.37
C PHE A 45 1.90 1.70 4.93
N ALA A 46 1.88 1.00 3.82
CA ALA A 46 3.07 0.38 3.23
C ALA A 46 3.14 0.73 1.73
N ALA A 47 4.36 0.82 1.21
CA ALA A 47 4.61 1.01 -0.22
C ALA A 47 5.17 -0.27 -0.87
N VAL A 48 4.97 -0.43 -2.18
CA VAL A 48 5.56 -1.55 -2.95
C VAL A 48 7.08 -1.40 -3.07
N CYS A 49 7.54 -0.17 -3.30
CA CYS A 49 8.96 0.19 -3.31
C CYS A 49 9.24 1.20 -2.19
N ARG A 50 10.40 1.07 -1.53
CA ARG A 50 10.85 1.98 -0.47
C ARG A 50 11.62 3.18 -1.01
N CYS A 51 12.23 3.02 -2.17
CA CYS A 51 12.96 4.07 -2.86
C CYS A 51 12.06 4.77 -3.87
N PHE A 52 12.27 6.08 -4.03
CA PHE A 52 11.68 6.84 -5.13
C PHE A 52 12.24 6.30 -6.46
N PRO A 53 11.40 5.83 -7.40
CA PRO A 53 11.91 5.25 -8.63
C PRO A 53 12.54 6.33 -9.54
N GLY A 54 12.12 7.59 -9.43
CA GLY A 54 12.53 8.64 -10.36
C GLY A 54 11.36 9.12 -11.20
N LYS A 55 11.65 10.07 -12.09
CA LYS A 55 10.63 10.70 -12.95
C LYS A 55 10.58 10.02 -14.32
N SER A 56 9.38 9.91 -14.87
CA SER A 56 9.16 9.64 -16.28
C SER A 56 9.47 10.91 -17.10
N PRO A 57 9.67 10.80 -18.43
CA PRO A 57 9.86 11.98 -19.29
C PRO A 57 8.73 13.01 -19.20
N GLY A 58 7.52 12.59 -18.81
CA GLY A 58 6.36 13.47 -18.59
C GLY A 58 6.27 14.10 -17.19
N GLY A 59 7.30 13.99 -16.35
CA GLY A 59 7.37 14.64 -15.03
C GLY A 59 6.57 13.93 -13.92
N THR A 60 5.87 12.85 -14.23
CA THR A 60 5.24 11.98 -13.23
C THR A 60 6.24 10.99 -12.65
N ASP A 61 5.90 10.36 -11.53
CA ASP A 61 6.73 9.28 -10.98
C ASP A 61 6.67 8.09 -11.94
N ARG A 62 7.83 7.53 -12.29
CA ARG A 62 7.87 6.35 -13.16
C ARG A 62 7.38 5.12 -12.41
N VAL A 63 6.90 4.13 -13.15
CA VAL A 63 6.62 2.82 -12.57
C VAL A 63 7.95 2.12 -12.26
N PRO A 64 8.15 1.59 -11.03
CA PRO A 64 9.32 0.79 -10.70
C PRO A 64 9.45 -0.43 -11.62
N ALA A 65 10.69 -0.77 -11.98
CA ALA A 65 10.99 -1.93 -12.78
C ALA A 65 10.84 -3.22 -11.94
N PRO A 66 10.64 -4.40 -12.57
CA PRO A 66 10.41 -5.65 -11.83
C PRO A 66 11.52 -6.02 -10.85
N ASP A 67 12.77 -5.72 -11.17
CA ASP A 67 13.93 -5.91 -10.30
C ASP A 67 13.90 -4.99 -9.06
N GLU A 68 13.51 -3.73 -9.22
CA GLU A 68 13.36 -2.80 -8.10
C GLU A 68 12.26 -3.24 -7.13
N ILE A 69 11.14 -3.75 -7.68
CA ILE A 69 10.05 -4.33 -6.89
C ILE A 69 10.56 -5.56 -6.13
N ARG A 70 11.28 -6.46 -6.80
CA ARG A 70 11.86 -7.66 -6.16
C ARG A 70 12.82 -7.29 -5.03
N ASN A 71 13.69 -6.31 -5.25
CA ASN A 71 14.65 -5.84 -4.24
C ASN A 71 13.95 -5.26 -3.00
N CYS A 72 12.78 -4.64 -3.18
CA CYS A 72 11.98 -4.11 -2.07
C CYS A 72 11.03 -5.14 -1.43
N SER A 73 10.82 -6.30 -2.07
CA SER A 73 9.77 -7.25 -1.67
C SER A 73 9.98 -7.87 -0.29
N SER A 74 11.24 -7.96 0.17
CA SER A 74 11.60 -8.47 1.50
C SER A 74 10.99 -7.63 2.61
N TRP A 75 10.97 -6.30 2.47
CA TRP A 75 10.36 -5.39 3.44
C TRP A 75 8.87 -5.68 3.63
N MET A 76 8.13 -5.79 2.53
CA MET A 76 6.69 -6.09 2.56
C MET A 76 6.42 -7.50 3.12
N ASN A 77 7.29 -8.48 2.84
CA ASN A 77 7.17 -9.82 3.42
C ASN A 77 7.31 -9.79 4.95
N GLU A 78 8.33 -9.09 5.47
CA GLU A 78 8.55 -9.00 6.91
C GLU A 78 7.47 -8.17 7.60
N GLU A 79 6.97 -7.09 6.98
CA GLU A 79 5.82 -6.33 7.50
C GLU A 79 4.58 -7.19 7.67
N ILE A 80 4.22 -7.99 6.66
CA ILE A 80 3.07 -8.89 6.75
C ILE A 80 3.26 -9.93 7.85
N LYS A 81 4.48 -10.47 8.00
CA LYS A 81 4.82 -11.45 9.03
C LYS A 81 4.80 -10.88 10.45
N ILE A 82 5.21 -9.63 10.62
CA ILE A 82 5.20 -8.94 11.92
C ILE A 82 3.78 -8.51 12.29
N LEU A 83 3.08 -7.85 11.35
CA LEU A 83 1.77 -7.26 11.61
C LEU A 83 0.64 -8.29 11.59
N LYS A 84 0.83 -9.43 10.90
CA LYS A 84 -0.17 -10.49 10.71
C LYS A 84 -1.55 -9.93 10.37
N PRO A 85 -1.64 -9.11 9.30
CA PRO A 85 -2.86 -8.37 9.00
C PRO A 85 -4.00 -9.34 8.70
N ARG A 86 -5.21 -9.01 9.15
CA ARG A 86 -6.42 -9.73 8.74
C ARG A 86 -6.94 -9.26 7.37
N LEU A 87 -6.60 -8.02 7.00
CA LEU A 87 -7.03 -7.35 5.78
C LEU A 87 -5.86 -6.54 5.19
N ILE A 88 -5.65 -6.65 3.89
CA ILE A 88 -4.76 -5.78 3.11
C ILE A 88 -5.60 -5.07 2.02
N ILE A 89 -5.38 -3.77 1.88
CA ILE A 89 -6.08 -2.92 0.89
C ILE A 89 -5.04 -2.42 -0.12
N PRO A 90 -4.76 -3.15 -1.22
CA PRO A 90 -3.84 -2.67 -2.23
C PRO A 90 -4.50 -1.55 -3.06
N VAL A 91 -3.81 -0.42 -3.17
CA VAL A 91 -4.30 0.78 -3.86
C VAL A 91 -3.54 0.95 -5.18
N GLY A 92 -4.24 0.81 -6.29
CA GLY A 92 -3.69 0.96 -7.64
C GLY A 92 -3.09 -0.31 -8.24
N ARG A 93 -2.98 -0.33 -9.58
CA ARG A 93 -2.62 -1.53 -10.38
C ARG A 93 -1.31 -2.17 -9.93
N LEU A 94 -0.27 -1.36 -9.66
CA LEU A 94 1.03 -1.85 -9.22
C LEU A 94 0.95 -2.64 -7.90
N ALA A 95 0.23 -2.11 -6.91
CA ALA A 95 0.06 -2.75 -5.60
C ALA A 95 -0.82 -4.00 -5.70
N ILE A 96 -1.89 -3.93 -6.50
CA ILE A 96 -2.81 -5.07 -6.70
C ILE A 96 -2.08 -6.26 -7.33
N ALA A 97 -1.25 -5.99 -8.34
CA ALA A 97 -0.46 -7.01 -9.02
C ALA A 97 0.57 -7.72 -8.13
N GLN A 98 0.85 -7.21 -6.92
CA GLN A 98 1.72 -7.90 -5.95
C GLN A 98 1.02 -9.06 -5.22
N PHE A 99 -0.31 -9.15 -5.30
CA PHE A 99 -1.09 -10.12 -4.54
C PHE A 99 -1.97 -11.02 -5.41
N ILE A 100 -2.52 -10.49 -6.49
CA ILE A 100 -3.41 -11.23 -7.39
C ILE A 100 -3.12 -10.88 -8.84
N GLU A 101 -3.40 -11.83 -9.74
CA GLU A 101 -3.45 -11.54 -11.16
C GLU A 101 -4.61 -10.58 -11.47
N CYS A 102 -4.30 -9.54 -12.23
CA CYS A 102 -5.24 -8.47 -12.54
C CYS A 102 -5.07 -8.05 -14.00
N GLU A 103 -5.77 -8.73 -14.90
CA GLU A 103 -5.85 -8.31 -16.30
C GLU A 103 -6.55 -6.96 -16.43
N LYS A 104 -7.75 -6.87 -15.85
CA LYS A 104 -8.61 -5.67 -15.88
C LYS A 104 -8.98 -5.22 -14.47
N LEU A 105 -8.77 -3.93 -14.21
CA LEU A 105 -8.92 -3.34 -12.89
C LEU A 105 -10.38 -3.35 -12.41
N ASP A 106 -11.33 -3.03 -13.30
CA ASP A 106 -12.78 -3.05 -13.06
C ASP A 106 -13.31 -4.41 -12.55
N LYS A 107 -12.62 -5.51 -12.86
CA LYS A 107 -12.99 -6.86 -12.40
C LYS A 107 -12.58 -7.17 -10.97
N VAL A 108 -11.66 -6.39 -10.40
CA VAL A 108 -11.09 -6.65 -9.07
C VAL A 108 -11.40 -5.55 -8.05
N ILE A 109 -11.62 -4.31 -8.48
CA ILE A 109 -11.91 -3.20 -7.57
C ILE A 109 -13.18 -3.45 -6.76
N GLY A 110 -13.11 -3.18 -5.45
CA GLY A 110 -14.24 -3.27 -4.53
C GLY A 110 -14.67 -4.70 -4.19
N ARG A 111 -13.99 -5.71 -4.73
CA ARG A 111 -14.26 -7.14 -4.45
C ARG A 111 -13.34 -7.65 -3.35
N LYS A 112 -13.82 -8.65 -2.62
CA LYS A 112 -13.05 -9.34 -1.58
C LYS A 112 -12.43 -10.61 -2.14
N PHE A 113 -11.13 -10.77 -1.92
CA PHE A 113 -10.38 -11.98 -2.24
C PHE A 113 -9.75 -12.55 -0.97
N ARG A 114 -9.46 -13.86 -0.98
CA ARG A 114 -8.63 -14.50 0.04
C ARG A 114 -7.24 -14.70 -0.53
N ALA A 115 -6.22 -14.13 0.10
CA ALA A 115 -4.84 -14.21 -0.35
C ALA A 115 -3.96 -14.86 0.72
N ARG A 116 -2.85 -15.43 0.28
CA ARG A 116 -1.82 -16.00 1.15
C ARG A 116 -0.47 -15.45 0.75
N ARG A 117 0.35 -15.09 1.73
CA ARG A 117 1.76 -14.74 1.53
C ARG A 117 2.61 -15.38 2.61
N GLY A 118 3.47 -16.32 2.21
CA GLY A 118 4.13 -17.22 3.15
C GLY A 118 3.11 -18.03 3.95
N LYS A 119 3.14 -17.90 5.28
CA LYS A 119 2.20 -18.60 6.19
C LYS A 119 0.96 -17.76 6.53
N GLU A 120 0.97 -16.46 6.22
CA GLU A 120 -0.11 -15.55 6.58
C GLU A 120 -1.23 -15.59 5.54
N ILE A 121 -2.48 -15.64 6.02
CA ILE A 121 -3.68 -15.65 5.17
C ILE A 121 -4.55 -14.47 5.58
N PHE A 122 -4.89 -13.63 4.62
CA PHE A 122 -5.61 -12.38 4.84
C PHE A 122 -6.66 -12.15 3.75
N ASP A 123 -7.61 -11.30 4.07
CA ASP A 123 -8.54 -10.78 3.08
C ASP A 123 -7.86 -9.65 2.29
N LEU A 124 -8.21 -9.54 1.02
CA LEU A 124 -7.70 -8.52 0.12
C LEU A 124 -8.88 -7.75 -0.48
N ILE A 125 -8.88 -6.43 -0.38
CA ILE A 125 -9.88 -5.55 -1.01
C ILE A 125 -9.15 -4.51 -1.87
N PRO A 126 -9.04 -4.73 -3.20
CA PRO A 126 -8.42 -3.80 -4.12
C PRO A 126 -9.19 -2.48 -4.24
N LEU A 127 -8.47 -1.37 -4.17
CA LEU A 127 -8.99 -0.02 -4.43
C LEU A 127 -8.27 0.63 -5.62
N PRO A 128 -8.96 1.50 -6.39
CA PRO A 128 -8.33 2.23 -7.48
C PRO A 128 -7.32 3.23 -6.91
N HIS A 129 -6.28 3.55 -7.67
CA HIS A 129 -5.36 4.60 -7.27
C HIS A 129 -6.07 5.96 -7.33
N PRO A 130 -6.09 6.76 -6.25
CA PRO A 130 -6.57 8.13 -6.31
C PRO A 130 -5.57 8.95 -7.14
N SER A 131 -5.94 9.31 -8.36
CA SER A 131 -5.07 10.08 -9.27
C SER A 131 -4.97 11.54 -8.86
#